data_AF-A0A2V6HI92-F1
#
_entry.id   AF-A0A2V6HI92-F1
#
_cell.length_a   1.000
_cell.length_b   1.000
_cell.length_c   1.000
_cell.angle_alpha   90.00
_cell.angle_beta   90.00
_cell.angle_gamma   90.00
#
_symmetry.space_group_name_H-M   'P 1'
#
loop_
_entity.id
_entity.type
_entity.pdbx_description
1 polymer ?
#
loop_
_entity_poly.entity_id
_entity_poly.type
_entity_poly.pdbx_seq_one_letter_code
_entity_poly.pdbx_strand_id
1 'polypeptide(L)'
;PLASTLCAQAKAQAGDKDAALRMLSDLDKMSQHREVVGYLRTLLYLSLNNKDEALRWLEQDFEQRDGSNICWINVDPLLDSLHGDPRFEALVQKVVVPKSEAKE
;
A
#
# COMPACT_ATOMS: atom_id res chain seq x y z
N PRO A 1 8.13 13.41 -0.73
CA PRO A 1 6.80 12.76 -0.64
C PRO A 1 6.68 11.77 0.54
N LEU A 2 7.61 10.82 0.72
CA LEU A 2 7.57 9.81 1.80
C LEU A 2 7.43 10.42 3.21
N ALA A 3 8.31 11.35 3.59
CA ALA A 3 8.25 12.00 4.91
C ALA A 3 6.93 12.73 5.16
N SER A 4 6.40 13.43 4.15
CA SER A 4 5.10 14.11 4.22
C SER A 4 3.94 13.13 4.40
N THR A 5 4.01 11.96 3.75
CA THR A 5 3.00 10.92 3.88
C THR A 5 2.98 10.33 5.28
N LEU A 6 4.14 10.01 5.85
CA LEU A 6 4.23 9.46 7.21
C LEU A 6 3.71 10.47 8.24
N CYS A 7 3.99 11.76 8.07
CA CYS A 7 3.41 12.81 8.90
C CYS A 7 1.88 12.88 8.78
N ALA A 8 1.34 12.78 7.56
CA ALA A 8 -0.11 12.76 7.35
C ALA A 8 -0.78 11.51 7.94
N GLN A 9 -0.12 10.36 7.83
CA GLN A 9 -0.54 9.09 8.42
C GLN A 9 -0.63 9.19 9.95
N ALA A 10 0.44 9.66 10.60
CA ALA A 10 0.48 9.83 12.05
C ALA A 10 -0.60 10.80 12.56
N LYS A 11 -0.85 11.90 11.82
CA LYS A 11 -1.93 12.84 12.13
C LYS A 11 -3.31 12.21 12.02
N ALA A 12 -3.55 11.42 10.97
CA ALA A 12 -4.81 10.71 10.80
C ALA A 12 -5.06 9.68 11.91
N GLN A 13 -4.01 8.96 12.34
CA GLN A 13 -4.07 8.08 13.51
C GLN A 13 -4.35 8.84 14.82
N ALA A 14 -3.89 10.10 14.93
CA ALA A 14 -4.21 10.99 16.04
C ALA A 14 -5.60 11.65 15.95
N GLY A 15 -6.40 11.32 14.94
CA GLY A 15 -7.77 11.81 14.74
C GLY A 15 -7.95 12.87 13.66
N ASP A 16 -6.87 13.43 13.11
CA ASP A 16 -6.90 14.42 12.02
C ASP A 16 -6.93 13.70 10.66
N LYS A 17 -8.09 13.13 10.32
CA LYS A 17 -8.31 12.42 9.06
C LYS A 17 -8.14 13.30 7.83
N ASP A 18 -8.40 14.61 7.96
CA ASP A 18 -8.22 15.59 6.90
C ASP A 18 -6.77 15.65 6.39
N ALA A 19 -5.79 15.49 7.28
CA ALA A 19 -4.38 15.44 6.90
C ALA A 19 -4.09 14.32 5.87
N ALA A 20 -4.66 13.13 6.09
CA ALA A 20 -4.48 12.01 5.16
C ALA A 20 -5.22 12.23 3.82
N LEU A 21 -6.43 12.79 3.86
CA LEU A 21 -7.20 13.10 2.64
C LEU A 21 -6.53 14.16 1.76
N ARG A 22 -5.92 15.18 2.38
CA ARG A 22 -5.12 16.18 1.66
C ARG A 22 -3.91 15.55 1.02
N MET A 23 -3.19 14.69 1.75
CA MET A 23 -2.03 13.99 1.21
C MET A 23 -2.40 13.06 0.05
N LEU A 24 -3.52 12.33 0.14
CA LEU A 24 -4.06 11.53 -0.96
C LEU A 24 -4.31 12.38 -2.20
N SER A 25 -4.88 13.58 -2.02
CA SER A 25 -5.13 14.54 -3.11
C SER A 25 -3.83 15.08 -3.73
N ASP A 26 -2.80 15.32 -2.92
CA ASP A 26 -1.48 15.73 -3.39
C ASP A 26 -0.79 14.60 -4.18
N LEU A 27 -0.89 13.36 -3.68
CA LEU A 27 -0.36 12.18 -4.39
C LEU A 27 -1.05 11.96 -5.75
N ASP A 28 -2.31 12.33 -5.89
CA ASP A 28 -3.03 12.31 -7.17
C ASP A 28 -2.46 13.30 -8.18
N LYS A 29 -2.18 14.53 -7.73
CA LYS A 29 -1.55 15.56 -8.56
C LYS A 29 -0.11 15.20 -8.93
N MET A 30 0.60 14.47 -8.08
CA MET A 30 1.99 14.07 -8.26
C MET A 30 2.17 12.75 -9.02
N SER A 31 1.10 12.16 -9.59
CA SER A 31 1.07 10.80 -10.17
C SER A 31 1.87 10.63 -11.50
N GLN A 32 3.09 11.16 -11.58
CA GLN A 32 4.07 10.81 -12.62
C GLN A 32 4.85 9.53 -12.29
N HIS A 33 4.99 9.19 -10.99
CA HIS A 33 5.64 7.96 -10.53
C HIS A 33 4.63 7.06 -9.80
N ARG A 34 3.87 6.26 -10.57
CA ARG A 34 2.77 5.42 -10.04
C ARG A 34 3.23 4.45 -8.95
N GLU A 35 4.44 3.92 -9.08
CA GLU A 35 5.03 2.94 -8.17
C GLU A 35 5.10 3.45 -6.72
N VAL A 36 5.71 4.60 -6.48
CA VAL A 36 5.86 5.16 -5.12
C VAL A 36 4.51 5.62 -4.58
N VAL A 37 3.58 6.00 -5.46
CA VAL A 37 2.27 6.52 -5.09
C VAL A 37 1.33 5.43 -4.57
N GLY A 38 1.39 4.21 -5.11
CA GLY A 38 0.52 3.10 -4.69
C GLY A 38 0.69 2.73 -3.21
N TYR A 39 1.90 2.39 -2.79
CA TYR A 39 2.21 2.05 -1.40
C TYR A 39 1.90 3.22 -0.43
N LEU A 40 2.23 4.46 -0.81
CA LEU A 40 1.92 5.63 0.01
C LEU A 40 0.40 5.84 0.20
N ARG A 41 -0.40 5.53 -0.83
CA ARG A 41 -1.87 5.54 -0.73
C ARG A 41 -2.39 4.47 0.22
N THR A 42 -1.83 3.25 0.15
CA THR A 42 -2.16 2.16 1.09
C THR A 42 -1.99 2.61 2.54
N LEU A 43 -0.83 3.20 2.89
CA LEU A 43 -0.56 3.68 4.24
C LEU A 43 -1.56 4.74 4.72
N LEU A 44 -1.93 5.68 3.85
CA LEU A 44 -2.90 6.73 4.17
C LEU A 44 -4.30 6.15 4.38
N TYR A 45 -4.76 5.23 3.52
CA TYR A 45 -6.05 4.59 3.71
C TYR A 45 -6.11 3.71 4.97
N LEU A 46 -5.00 3.07 5.36
CA LEU A 46 -4.89 2.38 6.64
C LEU A 46 -5.04 3.33 7.83
N SER A 47 -4.41 4.50 7.79
CA SER A 47 -4.59 5.50 8.85
C SER A 47 -6.02 6.06 8.95
N LEU A 48 -6.79 5.95 7.87
CA LEU A 48 -8.21 6.29 7.83
C LEU A 48 -9.13 5.14 8.24
N ASN A 49 -8.57 3.99 8.62
CA ASN A 49 -9.27 2.75 8.91
C ASN A 49 -10.10 2.23 7.71
N ASN A 50 -9.68 2.57 6.49
CA ASN A 50 -10.31 2.15 5.24
C ASN A 50 -9.47 1.03 4.62
N LYS A 51 -9.61 -0.18 5.17
CA LYS A 51 -8.85 -1.36 4.74
C LYS A 51 -9.18 -1.76 3.30
N ASP A 52 -10.43 -1.63 2.88
CA ASP A 52 -10.87 -1.96 1.52
C ASP A 52 -10.13 -1.17 0.45
N GLU A 53 -9.98 0.15 0.64
CA GLU A 53 -9.26 1.00 -0.31
C GLU A 53 -7.75 0.78 -0.21
N ALA A 54 -7.22 0.56 1.00
CA ALA A 54 -5.81 0.22 1.18
C ALA A 54 -5.42 -1.05 0.42
N LEU A 55 -6.25 -2.10 0.49
CA LEU A 55 -6.07 -3.36 -0.23
C LEU A 55 -6.17 -3.16 -1.74
N ARG A 56 -7.17 -2.42 -2.24
CA ARG A 56 -7.27 -2.10 -3.68
C ARG A 56 -6.01 -1.47 -4.24
N TRP A 57 -5.45 -0.48 -3.54
CA TRP A 57 -4.21 0.18 -3.96
C TRP A 57 -3.01 -0.77 -3.93
N LEU A 58 -2.97 -1.66 -2.95
CA LEU A 58 -1.91 -2.67 -2.83
C LEU A 58 -2.02 -3.73 -3.93
N GLU A 59 -3.22 -4.22 -4.24
CA GLU A 59 -3.50 -5.15 -5.34
C GLU A 59 -3.07 -4.53 -6.68
N GLN A 60 -3.42 -3.27 -6.93
CA GLN A 60 -3.08 -2.58 -8.17
C GLN A 60 -1.56 -2.37 -8.31
N ASP A 61 -0.84 -2.01 -7.24
CA ASP A 61 0.62 -1.90 -7.27
C ASP A 61 1.28 -3.27 -7.49
N PHE A 62 0.67 -4.34 -6.98
CA PHE A 62 1.12 -5.72 -7.20
C PHE A 62 0.98 -6.16 -8.66
N GLU A 63 -0.16 -5.88 -9.30
CA GLU A 63 -0.39 -6.19 -10.72
C GLU A 63 0.56 -5.41 -11.66
N GLN A 64 0.89 -4.17 -11.33
CA GLN A 64 1.75 -3.31 -12.18
C GLN A 64 3.24 -3.65 -12.09
N ARG A 65 3.70 -4.28 -11.00
CA ARG A 65 5.13 -4.50 -10.72
C ARG A 65 5.64 -5.90 -10.99
N ASP A 66 4.82 -6.79 -11.56
CA ASP A 66 5.16 -8.23 -11.67
C ASP A 66 5.69 -8.79 -10.33
N GLY A 67 5.13 -8.34 -9.20
CA GLY A 67 5.47 -8.76 -7.84
C GLY A 67 6.90 -8.53 -7.33
N SER A 68 7.80 -7.95 -8.13
CA SER A 68 9.26 -8.05 -7.88
C SER A 68 9.81 -7.13 -6.77
N ASN A 69 9.03 -6.17 -6.27
CA ASN A 69 9.47 -5.18 -5.28
C ASN A 69 8.66 -5.20 -3.97
N ILE A 70 7.93 -6.29 -3.72
CA ILE A 70 6.91 -6.35 -2.66
C ILE A 70 7.24 -7.39 -1.59
N CYS A 71 8.38 -8.09 -1.66
CA CYS A 71 8.77 -9.13 -0.66
C CYS A 71 8.74 -8.64 0.81
N TRP A 72 8.87 -7.33 1.05
CA TRP A 72 8.81 -6.75 2.38
C TRP A 72 7.39 -6.59 2.97
N ILE A 73 6.30 -6.72 2.20
CA ILE A 73 4.95 -6.39 2.71
C ILE A 73 4.50 -7.32 3.83
N ASN A 74 5.00 -8.55 3.84
CA ASN A 74 4.69 -9.55 4.86
C ASN A 74 5.39 -9.29 6.20
N VAL A 75 6.43 -8.46 6.21
CA VAL A 75 7.22 -8.13 7.41
C VAL A 75 7.12 -6.66 7.79
N ASP A 76 6.34 -5.87 7.03
CA ASP A 76 6.17 -4.45 7.25
C ASP A 76 5.14 -4.19 8.36
N PRO A 77 5.56 -3.66 9.53
CA PRO A 77 4.64 -3.40 10.64
C PRO A 77 3.56 -2.36 10.29
N LEU A 78 3.76 -1.54 9.27
CA LEU A 78 2.75 -0.58 8.82
C LEU A 78 1.56 -1.27 8.14
N LEU A 79 1.74 -2.51 7.67
CA LEU A 79 0.70 -3.32 7.03
C LEU A 79 0.13 -4.39 7.97
N ASP A 80 0.59 -4.44 9.23
CA ASP A 80 0.13 -5.41 10.24
C ASP A 80 -1.40 -5.42 10.38
N SER A 81 -2.05 -4.27 10.20
CA SER A 81 -3.52 -4.13 10.23
C SER A 81 -4.25 -4.86 9.09
N LEU A 82 -3.56 -5.27 8.03
CA LEU A 82 -4.08 -6.05 6.91
C LEU A 82 -3.84 -7.55 7.07
N HIS A 83 -2.98 -7.98 7.99
CA HIS A 83 -2.75 -9.40 8.26
C HIS A 83 -4.06 -10.07 8.72
N GLY A 84 -4.32 -11.27 8.20
CA GLY A 84 -5.58 -11.98 8.41
C GLY A 84 -6.72 -11.61 7.45
N ASP A 85 -6.55 -10.57 6.59
CA ASP A 85 -7.47 -10.37 5.48
C ASP A 85 -7.15 -11.36 4.34
N PRO A 86 -8.13 -12.15 3.86
CA PRO A 86 -7.87 -13.16 2.83
C PRO A 86 -7.33 -12.56 1.53
N ARG A 87 -7.61 -11.29 1.21
CA ARG A 87 -7.04 -10.62 0.04
C ARG A 87 -5.56 -10.32 0.23
N PHE A 88 -5.18 -9.85 1.43
CA PHE A 88 -3.78 -9.58 1.75
C PHE A 88 -2.95 -10.86 1.75
N GLU A 89 -3.46 -11.92 2.39
CA GLU A 89 -2.80 -13.23 2.40
C GLU A 89 -2.61 -13.78 0.99
N ALA A 90 -3.63 -13.66 0.12
CA ALA A 90 -3.53 -14.08 -1.28
C ALA A 90 -2.46 -13.28 -2.05
N LEU A 91 -2.32 -11.98 -1.78
CA LEU A 91 -1.24 -11.18 -2.37
C LEU A 91 0.13 -11.64 -1.87
N VAL A 92 0.30 -11.80 -0.56
CA VAL A 92 1.57 -12.28 0.03
C VAL A 92 1.97 -13.63 -0.56
N GLN A 93 1.04 -14.57 -0.70
CA GLN A 93 1.29 -15.87 -1.32
C GLN A 93 1.79 -15.74 -2.76
N LYS A 94 1.23 -14.83 -3.57
CA LYS A 94 1.71 -14.57 -4.93
C LYS A 94 3.12 -13.98 -4.99
N VAL A 95 3.58 -13.31 -3.93
CA VAL A 95 4.94 -12.74 -3.83
C VAL A 95 5.94 -13.81 -3.36
N VAL A 96 5.55 -14.60 -2.37
CA VAL A 96 6.40 -15.59 -1.69
C VAL A 96 6.57 -16.85 -2.52
N VAL A 97 5.56 -17.24 -3.31
CA VAL A 97 5.71 -18.29 -4.31
C VAL A 97 6.49 -17.69 -5.48
N PRO A 98 7.76 -18.10 -5.73
CA PRO A 98 8.46 -17.64 -6.91
C PRO A 98 7.61 -18.03 -8.12
N LYS A 99 7.40 -17.11 -9.06
CA LYS A 99 6.89 -17.39 -10.40
C LYS A 99 7.90 -18.30 -11.11
N SER A 100 7.95 -19.57 -10.73
CA SER A 100 8.67 -20.62 -11.43
C SER A 100 7.65 -21.29 -12.35
N GLU A 101 7.40 -20.64 -13.47
CA GLU A 101 6.76 -21.16 -14.69
C GLU A 101 6.98 -20.05 -15.72
N ALA A 102 7.47 -20.26 -16.95
CA ALA A 102 8.00 -21.42 -17.62
C ALA A 102 8.87 -20.82 -18.74
N LYS A 103 10.10 -21.32 -18.91
CA LYS A 103 10.85 -21.08 -20.14
C LYS A 103 10.99 -22.44 -20.80
N GLU A 104 10.03 -22.76 -21.67
CA GLU A 104 10.24 -23.70 -22.76
C GLU A 104 11.41 -23.24 -23.65
#